data_AF-A0A2D6U303-F1
#
_entry.id   AF-A0A2D6U303-F1
#
_cell.length_a   1.000
_cell.length_b   1.000
_cell.length_c   1.000
_cell.angle_alpha   90.00
_cell.angle_beta   90.00
_cell.angle_gamma   90.00
#
_symmetry.space_group_name_H-M   'P 1'
#
loop_
_entity.id
_entity.type
_entity.pdbx_description
1 polymer ?
#
loop_
_entity_poly.entity_id
_entity_poly.type
_entity_poly.pdbx_seq_one_letter_code
_entity_poly.pdbx_strand_id
1 'polypeptide(L)'
;MSVPKGIIEFADLALCSPYRKKLLGVRIIAFLSVILPILLAGFYNLPIFAILLPIIIGASIYLVFTPDLKALITTPLGVNINHPFVDEDPIGKAIVSVKLSNSDWIEIGEHRVRLVEDELLKGFNLVEDHENYTTLGHFSDSTNKTRLSKQVIIINQALALRDVVNGKADPIEDAREREAMDYGLLEREWLDEEELDVEGPLAKFINKE
;
A
#
# COMPACT_ATOMS: atom_id res chain seq x y z
N MET A 1 23.83 2.33 6.83
CA MET A 1 23.84 2.40 8.31
C MET A 1 23.19 1.14 8.88
N SER A 2 23.49 0.79 10.14
CA SER A 2 22.78 -0.29 10.86
C SER A 2 21.34 0.11 11.13
N VAL A 3 20.44 -0.87 11.20
CA VAL A 3 19.03 -0.69 11.60
C VAL A 3 18.97 0.12 12.91
N PRO A 4 18.07 1.11 13.04
CA PRO A 4 17.89 1.85 14.28
C PRO A 4 17.64 0.90 15.46
N LYS A 5 18.20 1.20 16.63
CA LYS A 5 18.06 0.34 17.82
C LYS A 5 16.57 0.15 18.14
N GLY A 6 16.14 -1.10 18.29
CA GLY A 6 14.76 -1.46 18.63
C GLY A 6 13.80 -1.56 17.45
N ILE A 7 14.27 -1.38 16.21
CA ILE A 7 13.51 -1.62 14.98
C ILE A 7 13.86 -2.98 14.40
N ILE A 8 12.84 -3.72 13.98
CA ILE A 8 12.91 -5.00 13.27
C ILE A 8 12.55 -4.74 11.81
N GLU A 9 13.40 -5.18 10.88
CA GLU A 9 13.11 -5.03 9.46
C GLU A 9 11.91 -5.90 9.06
N PHE A 10 11.10 -5.40 8.12
CA PHE A 10 9.94 -6.13 7.60
C PHE A 10 10.35 -7.49 7.01
N ALA A 11 11.53 -7.54 6.40
CA ALA A 11 12.12 -8.77 5.90
C ALA A 11 12.29 -9.82 7.02
N ASP A 12 12.52 -9.46 8.28
CA ASP A 12 12.77 -10.43 9.35
C ASP A 12 11.50 -10.87 10.09
N LEU A 13 10.36 -10.23 9.82
CA LEU A 13 9.09 -10.55 10.47
C LEU A 13 8.55 -11.93 10.10
N ALA A 14 7.82 -12.54 11.03
CA ALA A 14 7.12 -13.81 10.81
C ALA A 14 6.08 -13.72 9.67
N LEU A 15 5.49 -12.54 9.47
CA LEU A 15 4.58 -12.20 8.37
C LEU A 15 5.16 -12.47 6.98
N CYS A 16 6.48 -12.39 6.82
CA CYS A 16 7.15 -12.66 5.55
C CYS A 16 7.37 -14.16 5.28
N SER A 17 7.16 -15.03 6.27
CA SER A 17 7.36 -16.49 6.13
C SER A 17 6.52 -17.16 5.01
N PRO A 18 5.21 -16.88 4.80
CA PRO A 18 4.47 -17.45 3.69
C PRO A 18 5.01 -17.01 2.32
N TYR A 19 5.45 -15.75 2.19
CA TYR A 19 6.02 -15.23 0.95
C TYR A 19 7.39 -15.86 0.66
N ARG A 20 8.22 -16.08 1.68
CA ARG A 20 9.47 -16.85 1.55
C ARG A 20 9.22 -18.28 1.09
N LYS A 21 8.23 -18.97 1.67
CA LYS A 21 7.84 -20.33 1.27
C LYS A 21 7.35 -20.35 -0.19
N LYS A 22 6.52 -19.38 -0.60
CA LYS A 22 6.08 -19.23 -2.00
C LYS A 22 7.27 -19.00 -2.94
N LEU A 23 8.21 -18.12 -2.58
CA LEU A 23 9.41 -17.85 -3.37
C LEU A 23 10.30 -19.10 -3.51
N LEU A 24 10.45 -19.87 -2.43
CA LEU A 24 11.15 -21.16 -2.47
C LEU A 24 10.43 -22.15 -3.38
N GLY A 25 9.10 -22.23 -3.32
CA GLY A 25 8.28 -23.05 -4.21
C GLY A 25 8.48 -22.69 -5.68
N VAL A 26 8.46 -21.40 -6.03
CA VAL A 26 8.74 -20.92 -7.40
C VAL A 26 10.13 -21.37 -7.87
N ARG A 27 11.16 -21.24 -7.01
CA ARG A 27 12.53 -21.69 -7.33
C ARG A 27 12.59 -23.19 -7.58
N ILE A 28 11.95 -23.99 -6.74
CA ILE A 28 11.91 -25.44 -6.88
C ILE A 28 11.17 -25.83 -8.16
N ILE A 29 10.01 -25.24 -8.44
CA ILE A 29 9.24 -25.52 -9.66
C ILE A 29 10.03 -25.15 -10.92
N ALA A 30 10.64 -23.96 -10.95
CA ALA A 30 11.46 -23.52 -12.08
C ALA A 30 12.69 -24.43 -12.28
N PHE A 31 13.28 -24.95 -11.21
CA PHE A 31 14.40 -25.89 -11.28
C PHE A 31 13.96 -27.27 -11.79
N LEU A 32 12.87 -27.80 -11.24
CA LEU A 32 12.30 -29.09 -11.64
C LEU A 32 11.80 -29.08 -13.08
N SER A 33 11.21 -27.96 -13.55
CA SER A 33 10.77 -27.81 -14.93
C SER A 33 11.92 -27.89 -15.93
N VAL A 34 13.16 -27.65 -15.51
CA VAL A 34 14.35 -27.76 -16.35
C VAL A 34 15.00 -29.13 -16.21
N ILE A 35 15.20 -29.63 -14.99
CA ILE A 35 15.96 -30.86 -14.74
C ILE A 35 15.22 -32.12 -15.15
N LEU A 36 13.92 -32.21 -14.86
CA LEU A 36 13.15 -33.41 -15.17
C LEU A 36 13.15 -33.70 -16.69
N PRO A 37 12.92 -32.71 -17.57
CA PRO A 37 13.04 -32.93 -19.02
C PRO A 37 14.46 -33.23 -19.51
N ILE A 38 15.49 -32.67 -18.89
CA ILE A 38 16.89 -32.98 -19.23
C ILE A 38 17.21 -34.44 -18.93
N LEU A 39 16.79 -34.96 -17.76
CA LEU A 39 16.98 -36.36 -17.39
C LEU A 39 16.25 -37.30 -18.35
N LEU A 40 15.01 -36.98 -18.71
CA LEU A 40 14.22 -37.74 -19.69
C LEU A 40 14.88 -37.71 -21.08
N ALA A 41 15.40 -36.56 -21.52
CA ALA A 41 16.07 -36.45 -22.80
C ALA A 41 17.33 -37.32 -22.88
N GLY A 42 18.11 -37.41 -21.78
CA GLY A 42 19.26 -38.29 -21.68
C GLY A 42 18.89 -39.78 -21.69
N PHE A 43 17.77 -40.16 -21.06
CA PHE A 43 17.32 -41.56 -21.03
C PHE A 43 16.77 -42.04 -22.38
N TYR A 44 16.01 -41.18 -23.07
CA TYR A 44 15.33 -41.51 -24.33
C TYR A 44 16.09 -41.07 -25.59
N ASN A 45 17.32 -40.55 -25.46
CA ASN A 45 18.12 -39.99 -26.57
C ASN A 45 17.35 -38.97 -27.42
N LEU A 46 16.63 -38.06 -26.76
CA LEU A 46 15.88 -37.02 -27.44
C LEU A 46 16.83 -35.99 -28.08
N PRO A 47 16.43 -35.35 -29.19
CA PRO A 47 17.23 -34.32 -29.83
C PRO A 47 17.36 -33.08 -28.93
N ILE A 48 18.47 -32.36 -29.07
CA ILE A 48 18.85 -31.22 -28.22
C ILE A 48 17.76 -30.13 -28.16
N PHE A 49 16.98 -29.92 -29.24
CA PHE A 49 15.90 -28.94 -29.24
C PHE A 49 14.78 -29.25 -28.21
N ALA A 50 14.62 -30.52 -27.82
CA ALA A 50 13.67 -30.92 -26.79
C ALA A 50 14.04 -30.40 -25.39
N ILE A 51 15.30 -30.00 -25.19
CA ILE A 51 15.81 -29.43 -23.93
C ILE A 51 15.58 -27.91 -23.88
N LEU A 52 15.58 -27.23 -25.03
CA LEU A 52 15.45 -25.77 -25.10
C LEU A 52 14.10 -25.27 -24.60
N LEU A 53 13.01 -25.95 -24.96
CA LEU A 53 11.65 -25.56 -24.56
C LEU A 53 11.45 -25.58 -23.03
N PRO A 54 11.80 -26.66 -22.30
CA PRO A 54 11.83 -26.69 -20.84
C PRO A 54 12.65 -25.57 -20.18
N ILE A 55 13.82 -25.23 -20.74
CA ILE A 55 14.67 -24.14 -20.24
C ILE A 55 13.93 -22.81 -20.35
N ILE A 56 13.31 -22.53 -21.50
CA ILE A 56 12.54 -21.30 -21.72
C ILE A 56 11.36 -21.21 -20.74
N ILE A 57 10.66 -22.32 -20.50
CA ILE A 57 9.53 -22.38 -19.56
C ILE A 57 10.01 -22.16 -18.11
N GLY A 58 11.08 -22.83 -17.68
CA GLY A 58 11.63 -22.65 -16.35
C GLY A 58 12.13 -21.21 -16.13
N ALA A 59 12.82 -20.65 -17.12
CA ALA A 59 13.27 -19.27 -17.09
C ALA A 59 12.10 -18.28 -17.04
N SER A 60 11.04 -18.49 -17.82
CA SER A 60 9.88 -17.59 -17.82
C SER A 60 9.15 -17.61 -16.48
N ILE A 61 8.93 -18.79 -15.88
CA ILE A 61 8.37 -18.92 -14.53
C ILE A 61 9.24 -18.15 -13.53
N TYR A 62 10.55 -18.37 -13.55
CA TYR A 62 11.46 -17.70 -12.62
C TYR A 62 11.43 -16.17 -12.79
N LEU A 63 11.49 -15.67 -14.02
CA LEU A 63 11.53 -14.24 -14.33
C LEU A 63 10.21 -13.51 -14.05
N VAL A 64 9.07 -14.17 -14.22
CA VAL A 64 7.75 -13.55 -13.99
C VAL A 64 7.44 -13.47 -12.49
N PHE A 65 7.64 -14.56 -11.74
CA PHE A 65 7.14 -14.65 -10.36
C PHE A 65 8.14 -14.20 -9.29
N THR A 66 9.45 -14.43 -9.50
CA THR A 66 10.48 -14.14 -8.49
C THR A 66 10.58 -12.65 -8.15
N PRO A 67 10.62 -11.72 -9.13
CA PRO A 67 10.86 -10.31 -8.81
C PRO A 67 9.76 -9.68 -7.96
N ASP A 68 8.51 -10.06 -8.21
CA ASP A 68 7.34 -9.55 -7.47
C ASP A 68 7.35 -10.03 -6.02
N LEU A 69 7.59 -11.33 -5.79
CA LEU A 69 7.70 -11.88 -4.44
C LEU A 69 8.90 -11.32 -3.69
N LYS A 70 10.03 -11.14 -4.38
CA LYS A 70 11.22 -10.55 -3.79
C LYS A 70 10.95 -9.10 -3.36
N ALA A 71 10.33 -8.30 -4.22
CA ALA A 71 10.01 -6.90 -3.91
C ALA A 71 9.11 -6.75 -2.69
N LEU A 72 8.14 -7.66 -2.49
CA LEU A 72 7.28 -7.67 -1.30
C LEU A 72 8.08 -7.99 -0.02
N ILE A 73 8.92 -9.03 -0.06
CA ILE A 73 9.71 -9.45 1.11
C ILE A 73 10.75 -8.39 1.47
N THR A 74 11.36 -7.75 0.48
CA THR A 74 12.37 -6.70 0.67
C THR A 74 11.74 -5.31 0.70
N THR A 75 10.49 -5.19 1.19
CA THR A 75 9.89 -3.87 1.43
C THR A 75 10.76 -3.12 2.42
N PRO A 76 11.20 -1.88 2.12
CA PRO A 76 12.12 -1.10 2.95
C PRO A 76 11.42 -0.50 4.17
N LEU A 77 10.80 -1.35 4.98
CA LEU A 77 10.00 -1.02 6.14
C LEU A 77 10.64 -1.64 7.40
N GLY A 78 10.54 -0.93 8.51
CA GLY A 78 10.95 -1.39 9.82
C GLY A 78 9.93 -0.98 10.86
N VAL A 79 9.67 -1.86 11.83
CA VAL A 79 8.71 -1.63 12.91
C VAL A 79 9.34 -2.01 14.25
N ASN A 80 8.90 -1.38 15.34
CA ASN A 80 9.35 -1.78 16.67
C ASN A 80 8.57 -2.99 17.21
N ILE A 81 8.99 -3.49 18.37
CA ILE A 81 8.36 -4.67 19.03
C ILE A 81 6.89 -4.45 19.41
N ASN A 82 6.47 -3.21 19.62
CA ASN A 82 5.09 -2.87 19.97
C ASN A 82 4.16 -2.75 18.74
N HIS A 83 4.65 -3.04 17.54
CA HIS A 83 3.82 -2.96 16.34
C HIS A 83 3.02 -4.27 16.15
N PRO A 84 1.74 -4.21 15.72
CA PRO A 84 0.90 -5.39 15.43
C PRO A 84 1.43 -6.37 14.37
N PHE A 85 2.56 -6.06 13.73
CA PHE A 85 3.22 -6.96 12.81
C PHE A 85 4.20 -7.91 13.51
N VAL A 86 4.55 -7.61 14.76
CA VAL A 86 5.44 -8.40 15.61
C VAL A 86 4.61 -9.19 16.60
N ASP A 87 3.73 -8.50 17.35
CA ASP A 87 2.89 -9.09 18.39
C ASP A 87 1.50 -8.44 18.40
N GLU A 88 0.47 -9.19 18.76
CA GLU A 88 -0.92 -8.73 18.77
C GLU A 88 -1.26 -7.91 20.03
N ASP A 89 -0.50 -8.11 21.12
CA ASP A 89 -0.71 -7.43 22.41
C ASP A 89 0.39 -6.38 22.69
N PRO A 90 0.28 -5.16 22.13
CA PRO A 90 1.29 -4.12 22.30
C PRO A 90 1.27 -3.51 23.71
N ILE A 91 2.43 -3.45 24.36
CA ILE A 91 2.59 -2.90 25.72
C ILE A 91 2.93 -1.39 25.69
N GLY A 92 3.37 -0.86 24.55
CA GLY A 92 3.82 0.52 24.41
C GLY A 92 3.54 1.13 23.05
N LYS A 93 4.15 2.28 22.76
CA LYS A 93 3.95 2.99 21.49
C LYS A 93 4.52 2.21 20.32
N ALA A 94 3.74 2.09 19.24
CA ALA A 94 4.18 1.54 17.98
C ALA A 94 4.92 2.60 17.16
N ILE A 95 6.03 2.20 16.53
CA ILE A 95 6.89 3.05 15.70
C ILE A 95 7.08 2.37 14.34
N VAL A 96 7.01 3.17 13.28
CA VAL A 96 7.18 2.74 11.90
C VAL A 96 8.26 3.60 11.26
N SER A 97 9.28 2.93 10.70
CA SER A 97 10.39 3.57 10.01
C SER A 97 10.51 3.03 8.59
N VAL A 98 10.93 3.88 7.66
CA VAL A 98 11.17 3.50 6.26
C VAL A 98 12.63 3.75 5.93
N LYS A 99 13.22 2.82 5.18
CA LYS A 99 14.57 2.94 4.68
C LYS A 99 14.55 3.62 3.31
N LEU A 100 15.26 4.72 3.17
CA LEU A 100 15.44 5.40 1.90
C LEU A 100 16.53 4.74 1.05
N SER A 101 16.59 5.14 -0.22
CA SER A 101 17.61 4.69 -1.20
C SER A 101 19.05 4.93 -0.73
N ASN A 102 19.30 6.03 -0.03
CA ASN A 102 20.59 6.37 0.56
C ASN A 102 20.96 5.51 1.80
N SER A 103 20.14 4.52 2.14
CA SER A 103 20.27 3.64 3.31
C SER A 103 20.08 4.31 4.67
N ASP A 104 19.51 5.52 4.69
CA ASP A 104 19.08 6.17 5.92
C ASP A 104 17.67 5.71 6.29
N TRP A 105 17.41 5.70 7.59
CA TRP A 105 16.10 5.34 8.14
C TRP A 105 15.41 6.60 8.65
N ILE A 106 14.17 6.77 8.23
CA ILE A 106 13.32 7.89 8.65
C ILE A 106 12.12 7.32 9.38
N GLU A 107 11.85 7.83 10.58
CA GLU A 107 10.60 7.58 11.27
C GLU A 107 9.49 8.36 10.57
N ILE A 108 8.44 7.65 10.17
CA ILE A 108 7.33 8.28 9.47
C ILE A 108 6.42 8.92 10.50
N GLY A 109 6.03 10.17 10.24
CA GLY A 109 5.11 10.92 11.07
C GLY A 109 3.68 10.39 11.02
N GLU A 110 2.75 11.31 11.18
CA GLU A 110 1.34 11.01 11.35
C GLU A 110 0.59 10.69 10.05
N HIS A 111 1.10 11.16 8.93
CA HIS A 111 0.42 11.10 7.65
C HIS A 111 0.73 9.81 6.90
N ARG A 112 -0.17 9.44 5.99
CA ARG A 112 0.08 8.37 5.02
C ARG A 112 1.12 8.84 4.01
N VAL A 113 1.75 7.89 3.34
CA VAL A 113 2.79 8.17 2.36
C VAL A 113 2.35 7.79 0.95
N ARG A 114 2.85 8.52 -0.04
CA ARG A 114 2.63 8.29 -1.47
C ARG A 114 3.93 8.39 -2.25
N LEU A 115 3.91 7.81 -3.45
CA LEU A 115 5.01 7.92 -4.40
C LEU A 115 4.81 9.11 -5.32
N VAL A 116 5.87 9.88 -5.51
CA VAL A 116 5.96 10.93 -6.52
C VAL A 116 7.17 10.62 -7.39
N GLU A 117 7.02 10.71 -8.71
CA GLU A 117 8.13 10.50 -9.63
C GLU A 117 9.16 11.62 -9.45
N ASP A 118 10.43 11.26 -9.41
CA ASP A 118 11.50 12.23 -9.31
C ASP A 118 12.00 12.57 -10.72
N GLU A 119 11.87 13.84 -11.11
CA GLU A 119 12.28 14.34 -12.42
C GLU A 119 13.79 14.58 -12.51
N LEU A 120 14.46 14.76 -11.37
CA LEU A 120 15.89 15.06 -11.28
C LEU A 120 16.72 13.78 -11.11
N LEU A 121 16.27 12.90 -10.22
CA LEU A 121 16.82 11.57 -10.02
C LEU A 121 15.89 10.54 -10.64
N LYS A 122 16.39 9.65 -11.49
CA LYS A 122 15.56 8.57 -12.04
C LYS A 122 14.98 7.73 -10.90
N GLY A 123 13.66 7.68 -10.74
CA GLY A 123 13.01 6.84 -9.71
C GLY A 123 11.81 7.52 -9.07
N PHE A 124 11.58 7.22 -7.79
CA PHE A 124 10.46 7.76 -7.02
C PHE A 124 10.91 8.30 -5.66
N ASN A 125 10.30 9.41 -5.27
CA ASN A 125 10.38 9.99 -3.93
C ASN A 125 9.18 9.55 -3.08
N LEU A 126 9.42 9.44 -1.78
CA LEU A 126 8.36 9.23 -0.79
C LEU A 126 7.92 10.59 -0.24
N VAL A 127 6.61 10.83 -0.24
CA VAL A 127 6.01 12.11 0.16
C VAL A 127 4.85 11.83 1.10
N GLU A 128 4.65 12.70 2.09
CA GLU A 128 3.47 12.66 2.96
C GLU A 128 2.21 13.13 2.23
N ASP A 129 1.11 12.39 2.38
CA ASP A 129 -0.19 12.66 1.76
C ASP A 129 -1.00 13.59 2.67
N HIS A 130 -0.63 14.87 2.62
CA HIS A 130 -1.31 15.98 3.28
C HIS A 130 -1.17 17.27 2.43
N GLU A 131 -1.86 18.35 2.78
CA GLU A 131 -1.92 19.59 1.97
C GLU A 131 -0.55 20.17 1.56
N ASN A 132 0.47 20.05 2.42
CA ASN A 132 1.80 20.62 2.17
C ASN A 132 2.74 19.73 1.35
N TYR A 133 2.34 18.48 1.02
CA TYR A 133 3.14 17.49 0.29
C TYR A 133 4.63 17.43 0.71
N THR A 134 4.89 17.18 1.99
CA THR A 134 6.26 17.18 2.54
C THR A 134 7.02 16.00 1.98
N THR A 135 8.13 16.27 1.28
CA THR A 135 8.99 15.21 0.72
C THR A 135 9.87 14.62 1.80
N LEU A 136 9.77 13.31 2.01
CA LEU A 136 10.58 12.58 3.00
C LEU A 136 11.95 12.23 2.45
N GLY A 137 12.04 11.95 1.14
CA GLY A 137 13.31 11.71 0.44
C GLY A 137 13.20 10.69 -0.68
N HIS A 138 14.36 10.35 -1.26
CA HIS A 138 14.43 9.44 -2.40
C HIS A 138 14.22 7.98 -1.99
N PHE A 139 13.14 7.37 -2.49
CA PHE A 139 12.69 6.05 -2.06
C PHE A 139 13.37 4.92 -2.82
N SER A 140 13.42 5.00 -4.14
CA SER A 140 14.00 3.95 -4.98
C SER A 140 14.36 4.44 -6.38
N ASP A 141 15.50 3.96 -6.89
CA ASP A 141 15.94 4.18 -8.28
C ASP A 141 15.16 3.33 -9.32
N SER A 142 14.28 2.44 -8.86
CA SER A 142 13.51 1.54 -9.72
C SER A 142 12.40 2.29 -10.46
N THR A 143 12.25 2.03 -11.76
CA THR A 143 11.16 2.60 -12.57
C THR A 143 9.85 1.80 -12.49
N ASN A 144 9.86 0.63 -11.83
CA ASN A 144 8.67 -0.21 -11.73
C ASN A 144 7.70 0.32 -10.67
N LYS A 145 6.85 1.27 -11.06
CA LYS A 145 5.83 1.89 -10.21
C LYS A 145 4.91 0.86 -9.56
N THR A 146 4.48 -0.18 -10.27
CA THR A 146 3.56 -1.20 -9.73
C THR A 146 4.14 -1.91 -8.51
N ARG A 147 5.43 -2.26 -8.54
CA ARG A 147 6.10 -2.90 -7.40
C ARG A 147 6.29 -1.94 -6.23
N LEU A 148 6.72 -0.72 -6.50
CA LEU A 148 6.90 0.30 -5.48
C LEU A 148 5.56 0.67 -4.83
N SER A 149 4.47 0.75 -5.59
CA SER A 149 3.12 0.97 -5.07
C SER A 149 2.69 -0.14 -4.11
N LYS A 150 2.99 -1.42 -4.41
CA LYS A 150 2.73 -2.53 -3.47
C LYS A 150 3.51 -2.36 -2.15
N GLN A 151 4.76 -1.92 -2.22
CA GLN A 151 5.57 -1.64 -1.03
C GLN A 151 4.97 -0.49 -0.20
N VAL A 152 4.54 0.59 -0.85
CA VAL A 152 3.89 1.73 -0.18
C VAL A 152 2.55 1.35 0.45
N ILE A 153 1.78 0.47 -0.18
CA ILE A 153 0.55 -0.07 0.44
C ILE A 153 0.87 -0.80 1.75
N ILE A 154 1.93 -1.61 1.79
CA ILE A 154 2.37 -2.31 3.02
C ILE A 154 2.81 -1.29 4.08
N ILE A 155 3.56 -0.26 3.69
CA ILE A 155 3.98 0.81 4.60
C ILE A 155 2.76 1.54 5.18
N ASN A 156 1.79 1.93 4.34
CA ASN A 156 0.57 2.58 4.80
C ASN A 156 -0.28 1.68 5.70
N GLN A 157 -0.31 0.37 5.45
CA GLN A 157 -0.96 -0.59 6.34
C GLN A 157 -0.28 -0.64 7.71
N ALA A 158 1.06 -0.60 7.74
CA ALA A 158 1.80 -0.52 9.00
C ALA A 158 1.45 0.77 9.75
N LEU A 159 1.45 1.93 9.07
CA LEU A 159 1.08 3.21 9.68
C LEU A 159 -0.36 3.19 10.23
N ALA A 160 -1.30 2.58 9.54
CA ALA A 160 -2.67 2.43 10.03
C ALA A 160 -2.75 1.61 11.32
N LEU A 161 -2.07 0.47 11.37
CA LEU A 161 -2.03 -0.37 12.57
C LEU A 161 -1.31 0.32 13.73
N ARG A 162 -0.24 1.06 13.44
CA ARG A 162 0.45 1.90 14.42
C ARG A 162 -0.48 2.94 15.03
N ASP A 163 -1.29 3.61 14.22
CA ASP A 163 -2.20 4.66 14.70
C ASP A 163 -3.26 4.09 15.65
N VAL A 164 -3.79 2.90 15.35
CA VAL A 164 -4.70 2.16 16.24
C VAL A 164 -4.06 1.89 17.59
N VAL A 165 -2.83 1.36 17.61
CA VAL A 165 -2.10 1.08 18.86
C VAL A 165 -1.78 2.36 19.64
N ASN A 166 -1.45 3.44 18.94
CA ASN A 166 -1.12 4.71 19.55
C ASN A 166 -2.36 5.53 19.98
N GLY A 167 -3.57 4.97 19.84
CA GLY A 167 -4.81 5.59 20.30
C GLY A 167 -5.23 6.82 19.50
N LYS A 168 -4.85 6.91 18.22
CA LYS A 168 -5.40 7.93 17.32
C LYS A 168 -6.85 7.57 16.98
N ALA A 169 -7.75 8.54 17.17
CA ALA A 169 -9.17 8.39 16.84
C ALA A 169 -9.34 8.01 15.36
N ASP A 170 -10.09 6.93 15.13
CA ASP A 170 -10.44 6.48 13.78
C ASP A 170 -11.49 7.44 13.21
N PRO A 171 -11.21 8.15 12.09
CA PRO A 171 -12.19 9.00 11.44
C PRO A 171 -13.48 8.25 11.06
N ILE A 172 -13.40 6.93 10.88
CA ILE A 172 -14.54 6.06 10.57
C ILE A 172 -15.37 5.79 11.83
N GLU A 173 -14.76 5.49 12.97
CA GLU A 173 -15.53 5.35 14.23
C GLU A 173 -16.14 6.69 14.63
N ASP A 174 -15.42 7.80 14.48
CA ASP A 174 -15.97 9.15 14.67
C ASP A 174 -17.15 9.42 13.69
N ALA A 175 -17.06 8.94 12.45
CA ALA A 175 -18.15 9.05 11.48
C ALA A 175 -19.32 8.14 11.84
N ARG A 176 -19.08 6.93 12.34
CA ARG A 176 -20.12 6.01 12.82
C ARG A 176 -20.80 6.54 14.08
N GLU A 177 -20.07 7.16 15.00
CA GLU A 177 -20.66 7.87 16.14
C GLU A 177 -21.52 9.04 15.67
N ARG A 178 -21.08 9.80 14.65
CA ARG A 178 -21.90 10.85 14.03
C ARG A 178 -23.13 10.32 13.28
N GLU A 179 -23.06 9.13 12.67
CA GLU A 179 -24.21 8.46 12.05
C GLU A 179 -25.17 7.87 13.09
N ALA A 180 -24.64 7.38 14.22
CA ALA A 180 -25.42 6.87 15.34
C ALA A 180 -26.06 7.99 16.17
N MET A 181 -25.46 9.20 16.16
CA MET A 181 -26.13 10.41 16.58
C MET A 181 -27.25 10.72 15.59
N ASP A 182 -28.43 10.17 15.86
CA ASP A 182 -29.69 10.50 15.20
C ASP A 182 -30.02 11.98 15.47
N TYR A 183 -29.39 12.87 14.73
CA TYR A 183 -29.95 14.19 14.49
C TYR A 183 -31.22 13.93 13.69
N GLY A 184 -32.31 13.64 14.42
CA GLY A 184 -33.62 13.37 13.83
C GLY A 184 -33.91 14.39 12.75
N LEU A 185 -34.49 13.92 11.63
CA LEU A 185 -34.86 14.72 10.47
C LEU A 185 -35.26 16.14 10.93
N LEU A 186 -34.45 17.14 10.58
CA LEU A 186 -34.86 18.54 10.73
C LEU A 186 -36.21 18.64 10.04
N GLU A 187 -37.28 18.78 10.85
CA GLU A 187 -38.62 19.02 10.34
C GLU A 187 -38.53 20.31 9.54
N ARG A 188 -38.49 20.17 8.23
CA ARG A 188 -38.54 21.31 7.33
C ARG A 188 -39.97 21.83 7.43
N GLU A 189 -40.19 22.80 8.31
CA GLU A 189 -41.32 23.69 8.23
C GLU A 189 -41.19 24.43 6.91
N TRP A 190 -41.93 23.96 5.90
CA TRP A 190 -42.22 24.77 4.73
C TRP A 190 -43.14 25.88 5.19
N LEU A 191 -42.89 27.10 4.72
CA LEU A 191 -43.87 28.17 4.88
C LEU A 191 -45.18 27.67 4.26
N ASP A 192 -46.28 27.72 5.01
CA ASP A 192 -47.59 27.39 4.46
C ASP A 192 -47.86 28.27 3.23
N GLU A 193 -48.51 27.70 2.21
CA GLU A 193 -48.98 28.44 1.03
C GLU A 193 -50.10 29.42 1.43
N GLU A 194 -49.78 30.43 2.24
CA GLU A 194 -50.53 31.68 2.15
C GLU A 194 -50.18 32.28 0.78
N GLU A 195 -51.19 32.40 -0.07
CA GLU A 195 -51.15 33.19 -1.30
C GLU A 195 -50.66 34.61 -0.92
N LEU A 196 -49.35 34.81 -0.96
CA LEU A 196 -48.79 36.15 -0.97
C LEU A 196 -49.30 36.77 -2.26
N ASP A 197 -50.27 37.69 -2.11
CA ASP A 197 -50.79 38.52 -3.18
C ASP A 197 -49.66 39.46 -3.61
N VAL A 198 -48.71 38.94 -4.40
CA VAL A 198 -47.61 39.70 -4.95
C VAL A 198 -48.20 40.55 -6.07
N GLU A 199 -48.69 41.73 -5.73
CA GLU A 199 -49.01 42.79 -6.70
C GLU A 199 -47.71 43.25 -7.37
N GLY A 200 -47.31 42.52 -8.40
CA GLY A 200 -46.21 42.90 -9.27
C GLY A 200 -46.53 44.22 -10.00
N PRO A 201 -45.51 45.02 -10.38
CA PRO A 201 -45.71 46.31 -11.06
C PRO A 201 -46.53 46.21 -12.36
N LEU A 202 -46.57 45.02 -12.97
CA LEU A 202 -47.31 44.70 -14.20
C LEU A 202 -48.83 44.55 -13.98
N ALA A 203 -49.27 44.15 -12.78
CA ALA A 203 -50.70 43.98 -12.47
C ALA A 203 -51.48 45.30 -12.52
N LYS A 204 -50.81 46.43 -12.20
CA LYS A 204 -51.39 47.79 -12.26
C LYS A 204 -51.66 48.29 -13.68
N PHE A 205 -51.04 47.70 -14.70
CA PHE A 205 -51.25 48.08 -16.10
C PHE A 205 -52.37 47.29 -16.78
N ILE A 206 -52.73 46.12 -16.25
CA ILE A 206 -53.75 45.24 -16.83
C ILE A 206 -55.16 45.59 -16.33
N ASN A 207 -55.29 46.13 -15.11
CA ASN A 207 -56.59 46.53 -14.53
C ASN A 207 -57.06 47.95 -14.92
N LYS A 208 -56.55 48.50 -16.03
CA LYS A 208 -56.95 49.84 -16.51
C LYS A 208 -57.57 49.77 -17.90
N GLU A 209 -58.73 49.12 -17.98
CA GLU A 209 -59.80 49.39 -18.96
C GLU A 209 -61.14 49.51 -18.22
#